data_AF-A0A958JWP5-F1
#
_entry.id   AF-A0A958JWP5-F1
#
_cell.length_a   1.000
_cell.length_b   1.000
_cell.length_c   1.000
_cell.angle_alpha   90.00
_cell.angle_beta   90.00
_cell.angle_gamma   90.00
#
_symmetry.space_group_name_H-M   'P 1'
#
loop_
_entity.id
_entity.type
_entity.pdbx_description
1 polymer ?
#
loop_
_entity_poly.entity_id
_entity_poly.type
_entity_poly.pdbx_seq_one_letter_code
_entity_poly.pdbx_strand_id
1 'polypeptide(L)'
;MTFFDAFAHLERRVRSCTFLPVRLGRFFSFFALFFVLTLMPAFSYAATVTWISDVDGDWADGANWSTGTPPVAGDDVIIDRPSANVTVSLSNQTEATVRTLDCQENLHLDLAGLAVTNLANIWGEFRLNYSILTVEGGSANFTAHGPTNIDQGIFYINGGAQAALPNATSYTLDEAESGYTLISVTGVGSYLDLSSVQTFDAGKSTGVGPYQSFIASDGGVLDFSGVHTIVSHGGGNYSRFVEQNGGQIDFSLLGQVYGSKTLFETDRTTTFPSLTQGIALEIELTGGAGQVVDFPQLGTLASGGFTIHGGETVNAPLLTMMNG
;
A
#
# COMPACT_ATOMS: atom_id res chain seq x y z
N MET A 1 -38.37 -31.32 10.27
CA MET A 1 -39.76 -31.58 9.86
C MET A 1 -39.86 -31.24 8.37
N THR A 2 -39.23 -32.03 7.51
CA THR A 2 -39.77 -33.19 6.76
C THR A 2 -41.05 -32.92 5.97
N PHE A 3 -40.95 -33.32 4.70
CA PHE A 3 -41.94 -34.11 3.95
C PHE A 3 -43.03 -33.38 3.15
N PHE A 4 -42.91 -33.57 1.83
CA PHE A 4 -43.93 -34.08 0.91
C PHE A 4 -44.75 -33.11 0.04
N ASP A 5 -44.63 -33.39 -1.26
CA ASP A 5 -45.68 -33.46 -2.28
C ASP A 5 -46.37 -32.18 -2.77
N ALA A 6 -45.97 -31.79 -3.97
CA ALA A 6 -46.91 -31.39 -5.01
C ALA A 6 -47.03 -32.54 -6.03
N PHE A 7 -48.05 -33.37 -5.81
CA PHE A 7 -48.68 -34.32 -6.73
C PHE A 7 -48.87 -33.71 -8.13
N ALA A 8 -48.39 -34.37 -9.18
CA ALA A 8 -49.17 -35.27 -10.05
C ALA A 8 -50.08 -34.56 -11.07
N HIS A 9 -49.79 -34.78 -12.37
CA HIS A 9 -50.69 -35.48 -13.30
C HIS A 9 -50.17 -35.34 -14.74
N LEU A 10 -49.55 -36.40 -15.27
CA LEU A 10 -50.07 -36.97 -16.52
C LEU A 10 -49.78 -38.47 -16.59
N GLU A 11 -50.87 -39.20 -16.43
CA GLU A 11 -50.96 -40.65 -16.37
C GLU A 11 -51.08 -41.25 -17.78
N ARG A 12 -50.60 -42.50 -17.93
CA ARG A 12 -50.95 -43.53 -18.94
C ARG A 12 -50.24 -43.40 -20.30
N ARG A 13 -49.59 -44.45 -20.84
CA ARG A 13 -50.02 -45.86 -20.87
C ARG A 13 -48.83 -46.84 -20.89
N VAL A 14 -48.97 -47.89 -20.10
CA VAL A 14 -48.26 -49.17 -20.17
C VAL A 14 -48.67 -49.93 -21.43
N ARG A 15 -47.73 -50.60 -22.11
CA ARG A 15 -47.84 -52.01 -22.56
C ARG A 15 -46.53 -52.52 -23.18
N SER A 16 -46.07 -53.64 -22.60
CA SER A 16 -44.95 -54.50 -23.01
C SER A 16 -45.05 -55.00 -24.46
N CYS A 17 -43.89 -55.19 -25.10
CA CYS A 17 -43.66 -56.24 -26.11
C CYS A 17 -42.17 -56.66 -26.11
N THR A 18 -41.93 -57.84 -25.53
CA THR A 18 -41.13 -58.98 -26.03
C THR A 18 -39.70 -58.82 -26.59
N PHE A 19 -38.83 -59.65 -25.99
CA PHE A 19 -37.48 -60.11 -26.37
C PHE A 19 -37.22 -60.38 -27.86
N LEU A 20 -35.97 -60.12 -28.28
CA LEU A 20 -35.13 -61.01 -29.11
C LEU A 20 -33.63 -60.61 -28.99
N PRO A 21 -32.68 -61.55 -28.78
CA PRO A 21 -31.24 -61.26 -28.70
C PRO A 21 -30.53 -61.61 -30.01
N VAL A 22 -29.63 -60.75 -30.53
CA VAL A 22 -28.74 -61.13 -31.65
C VAL A 22 -27.32 -60.57 -31.50
N ARG A 23 -26.43 -61.51 -31.14
CA ARG A 23 -25.05 -61.77 -31.60
C ARG A 23 -23.97 -60.68 -31.58
N LEU A 24 -23.06 -60.93 -30.64
CA LEU A 24 -21.60 -60.83 -30.68
C LEU A 24 -20.99 -60.94 -32.10
N GLY A 25 -20.27 -59.90 -32.52
CA GLY A 25 -19.39 -59.90 -33.69
C GLY A 25 -18.14 -59.07 -33.40
N ARG A 26 -17.04 -59.76 -33.11
CA ARG A 26 -15.70 -59.19 -32.91
C ARG A 26 -15.18 -58.66 -34.26
N PHE A 27 -14.78 -57.38 -34.30
CA PHE A 27 -13.83 -56.90 -35.30
C PHE A 27 -12.67 -56.17 -34.62
N PHE A 28 -11.50 -56.45 -35.18
CA PHE A 28 -10.16 -56.20 -34.70
C PHE A 28 -9.74 -54.71 -34.78
N SER A 29 -9.07 -54.25 -33.72
CA SER A 29 -7.76 -53.57 -33.74
C SER A 29 -7.59 -52.09 -34.13
N PHE A 30 -6.63 -51.48 -33.40
CA PHE A 30 -5.83 -50.28 -33.67
C PHE A 30 -6.50 -48.90 -33.62
N PHE A 31 -6.52 -48.27 -32.44
CA PHE A 31 -5.84 -46.97 -32.18
C PHE A 31 -5.97 -46.60 -30.69
N ALA A 32 -5.05 -47.09 -29.85
CA ALA A 32 -4.81 -46.49 -28.53
C ALA A 32 -3.82 -45.35 -28.74
N LEU A 33 -4.31 -44.16 -29.13
CA LEU A 33 -3.48 -42.96 -29.12
C LEU A 33 -3.69 -42.24 -27.79
N PHE A 34 -2.66 -42.32 -26.97
CA PHE A 34 -2.36 -41.44 -25.85
C PHE A 34 -2.76 -39.99 -26.19
N PHE A 35 -3.73 -39.45 -25.46
CA PHE A 35 -3.87 -38.00 -25.28
C PHE A 35 -3.83 -37.70 -23.79
N VAL A 36 -2.67 -37.96 -23.18
CA VAL A 36 -2.30 -37.30 -21.93
C VAL A 36 -1.83 -35.92 -22.37
N LEU A 37 -2.76 -34.97 -22.46
CA LEU A 37 -2.44 -33.56 -22.56
C LEU A 37 -1.76 -33.19 -21.24
N THR A 38 -0.42 -33.20 -21.24
CA THR A 38 0.38 -32.74 -20.12
C THR A 38 -0.01 -31.28 -19.88
N LEU A 39 -0.69 -31.03 -18.77
CA LEU A 39 -0.77 -29.71 -18.16
C LEU A 39 0.64 -29.40 -17.66
N MET A 40 1.54 -29.02 -18.58
CA MET A 40 2.80 -28.42 -18.19
C MET A 40 2.44 -27.05 -17.62
N PRO A 41 2.82 -26.73 -16.36
CA PRO A 41 2.80 -25.34 -15.94
C PRO A 41 3.67 -24.60 -16.95
N ALA A 42 3.07 -23.69 -17.72
CA ALA A 42 3.86 -22.72 -18.45
C ALA A 42 4.59 -21.91 -17.39
N PHE A 43 5.88 -22.19 -17.22
CA PHE A 43 6.75 -21.25 -16.54
C PHE A 43 6.74 -20.00 -17.42
N SER A 44 5.96 -19.00 -17.02
CA SER A 44 6.11 -17.66 -17.58
C SER A 44 7.51 -17.21 -17.18
N TYR A 45 8.44 -17.24 -18.13
CA TYR A 45 9.72 -16.59 -17.93
C TYR A 45 9.45 -15.09 -17.85
N ALA A 46 10.07 -14.41 -16.87
CA ALA A 46 10.09 -12.95 -16.85
C ALA A 46 10.68 -12.47 -18.18
N ALA A 47 9.91 -11.74 -18.97
CA ALA A 47 10.44 -11.14 -20.20
C ALA A 47 11.19 -9.86 -19.81
N THR A 48 12.37 -9.66 -20.38
CA THR A 48 13.05 -8.37 -20.25
C THR A 48 12.41 -7.37 -21.23
N VAL A 49 11.81 -6.32 -20.70
CA VAL A 49 11.14 -5.25 -21.46
C VAL A 49 11.91 -3.96 -21.25
N THR A 50 12.38 -3.35 -22.32
CA THR A 50 13.30 -2.20 -22.25
C THR A 50 12.71 -0.97 -22.92
N TRP A 51 12.88 0.20 -22.30
CA TRP A 51 12.52 1.47 -22.90
C TRP A 51 13.45 1.80 -24.09
N ILE A 52 12.88 2.05 -25.26
CA ILE A 52 13.62 2.26 -26.52
C ILE A 52 13.62 3.69 -27.03
N SER A 53 12.75 4.57 -26.50
CA SER A 53 12.66 5.96 -26.92
C SER A 53 13.78 6.81 -26.32
N ASP A 54 14.40 7.67 -27.14
CA ASP A 54 15.37 8.72 -26.72
C ASP A 54 14.69 10.07 -26.43
N VAL A 55 13.36 10.07 -26.31
CA VAL A 55 12.58 11.24 -25.92
C VAL A 55 11.63 10.84 -24.79
N ASP A 56 11.20 11.85 -24.02
CA ASP A 56 10.15 11.72 -23.02
C ASP A 56 8.93 11.01 -23.60
N GLY A 57 8.26 10.20 -22.78
CA GLY A 57 7.12 9.42 -23.25
C GLY A 57 6.30 8.81 -22.14
N ASP A 58 5.09 8.37 -22.52
CA ASP A 58 4.19 7.69 -21.62
C ASP A 58 4.50 6.18 -21.56
N TRP A 59 4.43 5.61 -20.36
CA TRP A 59 4.64 4.20 -20.07
C TRP A 59 3.63 3.31 -20.81
N ALA A 60 2.39 3.75 -21.04
CA ALA A 60 1.38 2.95 -21.73
C ALA A 60 1.53 2.94 -23.25
N ASP A 61 2.40 3.77 -23.82
CA ASP A 61 2.66 3.73 -25.26
C ASP A 61 3.62 2.57 -25.58
N GLY A 62 3.06 1.49 -26.15
CA GLY A 62 3.81 0.32 -26.59
C GLY A 62 4.94 0.62 -27.56
N ALA A 63 4.86 1.73 -28.32
CA ALA A 63 5.93 2.14 -29.23
C ALA A 63 7.23 2.54 -28.50
N ASN A 64 7.15 2.87 -27.21
CA ASN A 64 8.32 3.18 -26.38
C ASN A 64 9.01 1.93 -25.82
N TRP A 65 8.48 0.72 -26.04
CA TRP A 65 9.00 -0.52 -25.46
C TRP A 65 9.50 -1.50 -26.51
N SER A 66 10.56 -2.25 -26.17
CA SER A 66 11.22 -3.23 -27.04
C SER A 66 10.30 -4.35 -27.55
N THR A 67 9.21 -4.64 -26.84
CA THR A 67 8.21 -5.66 -27.19
C THR A 67 7.07 -5.10 -28.05
N GLY A 68 7.00 -3.78 -28.26
CA GLY A 68 5.88 -3.10 -28.92
C GLY A 68 4.62 -2.98 -28.05
N THR A 69 4.69 -3.38 -26.77
CA THR A 69 3.62 -3.25 -25.78
C THR A 69 4.19 -2.85 -24.42
N PRO A 70 3.45 -2.15 -23.56
CA PRO A 70 3.90 -1.85 -22.20
C PRO A 70 4.23 -3.11 -21.39
N PRO A 71 5.16 -3.04 -20.43
CA PRO A 71 5.44 -4.12 -19.50
C PRO A 71 4.19 -4.55 -18.72
N VAL A 72 4.11 -5.85 -18.44
CA VAL A 72 3.02 -6.46 -17.66
C VAL A 72 3.55 -7.15 -16.41
N ALA A 73 2.63 -7.64 -15.57
CA ALA A 73 2.97 -8.38 -14.37
C ALA A 73 3.87 -9.58 -14.69
N GLY A 74 5.03 -9.65 -14.03
CA GLY A 74 6.03 -10.69 -14.25
C GLY A 74 7.24 -10.23 -15.08
N ASP A 75 7.16 -9.10 -15.77
CA ASP A 75 8.25 -8.59 -16.61
C ASP A 75 9.38 -7.95 -15.80
N ASP A 76 10.59 -8.03 -16.36
CA ASP A 76 11.79 -7.35 -15.88
C ASP A 76 12.00 -6.09 -16.70
N VAL A 77 11.75 -4.94 -16.09
CA VAL A 77 11.82 -3.65 -16.79
C VAL A 77 13.18 -3.00 -16.64
N ILE A 78 13.72 -2.54 -17.75
CA ILE A 78 14.96 -1.75 -17.81
C ILE A 78 14.69 -0.43 -18.54
N ILE A 79 15.01 0.69 -17.90
CA ILE A 79 14.95 2.02 -18.48
C ILE A 79 16.34 2.63 -18.34
N ASP A 80 17.12 2.63 -19.42
CA ASP A 80 18.49 3.13 -19.44
C ASP A 80 18.78 3.78 -20.80
N ARG A 81 18.75 5.12 -20.83
CA ARG A 81 18.98 5.98 -22.00
C ARG A 81 20.07 7.00 -21.67
N PRO A 82 21.33 6.56 -21.54
CA PRO A 82 22.41 7.35 -20.92
C PRO A 82 22.81 8.63 -21.70
N SER A 83 22.29 8.81 -22.91
CA SER A 83 22.52 9.99 -23.75
C SER A 83 21.30 10.91 -23.88
N ALA A 84 20.16 10.55 -23.29
CA ALA A 84 18.89 11.24 -23.49
C ALA A 84 18.31 11.85 -22.20
N ASN A 85 18.57 11.28 -21.02
CA ASN A 85 18.01 11.75 -19.74
C ASN A 85 16.49 11.92 -19.83
N VAL A 86 15.79 10.87 -20.25
CA VAL A 86 14.36 10.93 -20.57
C VAL A 86 13.52 10.95 -19.30
N THR A 87 12.31 11.47 -19.43
CA THR A 87 11.24 11.32 -18.44
C THR A 87 10.24 10.28 -18.93
N VAL A 88 10.16 9.17 -18.21
CA VAL A 88 9.12 8.16 -18.39
C VAL A 88 7.95 8.50 -17.46
N SER A 89 6.78 8.73 -18.05
CA SER A 89 5.59 9.14 -17.30
C SER A 89 4.54 8.03 -17.26
N LEU A 90 3.99 7.73 -16.10
CA LEU A 90 2.75 6.95 -15.96
C LEU A 90 1.62 7.96 -15.74
N SER A 91 0.77 8.16 -16.74
CA SER A 91 -0.26 9.21 -16.69
C SER A 91 -1.68 8.62 -16.77
N ASN A 92 -2.53 8.91 -15.77
CA ASN A 92 -3.93 8.45 -15.73
C ASN A 92 -4.10 6.92 -15.90
N GLN A 93 -3.13 6.14 -15.41
CA GLN A 93 -3.13 4.69 -15.50
C GLN A 93 -3.57 4.10 -14.16
N THR A 94 -4.56 3.20 -14.15
CA THR A 94 -5.06 2.64 -12.88
C THR A 94 -3.96 1.98 -12.06
N GLU A 95 -3.17 1.08 -12.66
CA GLU A 95 -1.97 0.50 -12.07
C GLU A 95 -1.13 -0.22 -13.15
N ALA A 96 0.18 0.01 -13.16
CA ALA A 96 1.14 -0.82 -13.90
C ALA A 96 1.84 -1.77 -12.91
N THR A 97 1.85 -3.07 -13.18
CA THR A 97 2.51 -4.06 -12.32
C THR A 97 3.70 -4.67 -13.03
N VAL A 98 4.85 -4.74 -12.37
CA VAL A 98 6.08 -5.34 -12.92
C VAL A 98 6.78 -6.21 -11.87
N ARG A 99 7.65 -7.13 -12.31
CA ARG A 99 8.43 -7.95 -11.38
C ARG A 99 9.63 -7.16 -10.87
N THR A 100 10.51 -6.71 -11.76
CA THR A 100 11.65 -5.85 -11.42
C THR A 100 11.60 -4.56 -12.23
N LEU A 101 12.24 -3.51 -11.70
CA LEU A 101 12.40 -2.25 -12.41
C LEU A 101 13.79 -1.68 -12.12
N ASP A 102 14.63 -1.55 -13.14
CA ASP A 102 15.87 -0.78 -13.04
C ASP A 102 15.75 0.46 -13.94
N CYS A 103 15.65 1.63 -13.32
CA CYS A 103 15.40 2.89 -14.01
C CYS A 103 16.56 3.86 -13.76
N GLN A 104 17.39 4.07 -14.77
CA GLN A 104 18.47 5.07 -14.78
C GLN A 104 17.94 6.49 -15.06
N GLU A 105 16.71 6.58 -15.58
CA GLU A 105 16.07 7.79 -16.06
C GLU A 105 15.04 8.34 -15.05
N ASN A 106 14.42 9.49 -15.36
CA ASN A 106 13.36 10.04 -14.52
C ASN A 106 12.08 9.22 -14.65
N LEU A 107 11.42 8.96 -13.53
CA LEU A 107 10.16 8.24 -13.44
C LEU A 107 9.10 9.07 -12.71
N HIS A 108 8.11 9.54 -13.44
CA HIS A 108 7.02 10.36 -12.90
C HIS A 108 5.70 9.60 -12.96
N LEU A 109 4.97 9.58 -11.85
CA LEU A 109 3.61 9.07 -11.80
C LEU A 109 2.67 10.26 -11.57
N ASP A 110 1.71 10.43 -12.48
CA ASP A 110 0.72 11.50 -12.45
C ASP A 110 -0.69 10.90 -12.55
N LEU A 111 -1.42 10.90 -11.43
CA LEU A 111 -2.71 10.23 -11.29
C LEU A 111 -2.64 8.74 -11.72
N ALA A 112 -1.59 8.03 -11.28
CA ALA A 112 -1.32 6.67 -11.69
C ALA A 112 -0.90 5.73 -10.56
N GLY A 113 -0.95 4.41 -10.81
CA GLY A 113 -0.44 3.38 -9.91
C GLY A 113 0.79 2.64 -10.46
N LEU A 114 1.76 2.31 -9.61
CA LEU A 114 2.86 1.38 -9.90
C LEU A 114 2.93 0.33 -8.81
N ALA A 115 2.92 -0.95 -9.20
CA ALA A 115 3.11 -2.10 -8.33
C ALA A 115 4.40 -2.86 -8.70
N VAL A 116 5.24 -3.13 -7.70
CA VAL A 116 6.48 -3.92 -7.86
C VAL A 116 6.47 -5.11 -6.91
N THR A 117 6.86 -6.29 -7.42
CA THR A 117 6.84 -7.54 -6.64
C THR A 117 8.22 -8.14 -6.38
N ASN A 118 9.29 -7.43 -6.77
CA ASN A 118 10.68 -7.80 -6.56
C ASN A 118 11.54 -6.51 -6.50
N LEU A 119 12.83 -6.59 -6.85
CA LEU A 119 13.74 -5.47 -6.81
C LEU A 119 13.36 -4.36 -7.79
N ALA A 120 13.24 -3.13 -7.29
CA ALA A 120 13.01 -1.91 -8.07
C ALA A 120 13.95 -0.79 -7.61
N ASN A 121 14.77 -0.27 -8.53
CA ASN A 121 15.70 0.84 -8.28
C ASN A 121 15.40 1.99 -9.25
N ILE A 122 15.17 3.18 -8.69
CA ILE A 122 15.02 4.42 -9.47
C ILE A 122 16.21 5.32 -9.18
N TRP A 123 17.09 5.52 -10.16
CA TRP A 123 18.30 6.32 -10.04
C TRP A 123 18.10 7.76 -10.51
N GLY A 124 17.20 7.99 -11.46
CA GLY A 124 16.75 9.32 -11.85
C GLY A 124 15.79 9.95 -10.84
N GLU A 125 15.21 11.09 -11.20
CA GLU A 125 14.17 11.72 -10.39
C GLU A 125 12.96 10.78 -10.24
N PHE A 126 12.48 10.61 -9.02
CA PHE A 126 11.25 9.91 -8.72
C PHE A 126 10.19 10.91 -8.23
N ARG A 127 9.04 10.95 -8.91
CA ARG A 127 7.93 11.82 -8.53
C ARG A 127 6.63 11.04 -8.43
N LEU A 128 5.96 11.18 -7.30
CA LEU A 128 4.55 10.85 -7.14
C LEU A 128 3.73 12.14 -7.16
N ASN A 129 2.66 12.16 -7.94
CA ASN A 129 1.68 13.24 -7.96
C ASN A 129 0.28 12.62 -8.02
N TYR A 130 -0.45 12.69 -6.91
CA TYR A 130 -1.73 11.98 -6.71
C TYR A 130 -1.68 10.50 -7.15
N SER A 131 -0.59 9.82 -6.82
CA SER A 131 -0.25 8.51 -7.38
C SER A 131 -0.01 7.46 -6.30
N ILE A 132 -0.15 6.20 -6.67
CA ILE A 132 -0.06 5.05 -5.77
C ILE A 132 1.22 4.27 -6.07
N LEU A 133 2.02 4.02 -5.03
CA LEU A 133 3.10 3.04 -5.04
C LEU A 133 2.72 1.83 -4.19
N THR A 134 2.65 0.66 -4.83
CA THR A 134 2.43 -0.63 -4.19
C THR A 134 3.72 -1.45 -4.25
N VAL A 135 4.19 -1.94 -3.10
CA VAL A 135 5.35 -2.83 -3.00
C VAL A 135 4.91 -4.07 -2.23
N GLU A 136 4.89 -5.23 -2.89
CA GLU A 136 4.24 -6.43 -2.36
C GLU A 136 5.14 -7.66 -2.42
N GLY A 137 5.18 -8.37 -1.29
CA GLY A 137 5.84 -9.65 -1.14
C GLY A 137 7.27 -9.55 -0.59
N GLY A 138 7.70 -10.57 0.16
CA GLY A 138 8.96 -10.54 0.92
C GLY A 138 10.25 -10.51 0.09
N SER A 139 10.17 -10.51 -1.23
CA SER A 139 11.31 -10.26 -2.14
C SER A 139 11.28 -8.88 -2.77
N ALA A 140 10.20 -8.12 -2.59
CA ALA A 140 10.05 -6.78 -3.13
C ALA A 140 10.87 -5.78 -2.32
N ASN A 141 11.72 -5.05 -3.01
CA ASN A 141 12.53 -3.98 -2.45
C ASN A 141 12.54 -2.83 -3.43
N PHE A 142 11.86 -1.74 -3.09
CA PHE A 142 11.83 -0.51 -3.87
C PHE A 142 12.78 0.51 -3.25
N THR A 143 13.69 1.10 -4.04
CA THR A 143 14.52 2.22 -3.58
C THR A 143 14.55 3.35 -4.62
N ALA A 144 14.23 4.57 -4.18
CA ALA A 144 14.43 5.79 -4.96
C ALA A 144 15.76 6.46 -4.56
N HIS A 145 16.80 6.25 -5.37
CA HIS A 145 18.17 6.74 -5.13
C HIS A 145 18.35 8.20 -5.57
N GLY A 146 17.56 8.66 -6.53
CA GLY A 146 17.63 10.03 -7.06
C GLY A 146 16.80 11.04 -6.28
N PRO A 147 16.74 12.30 -6.74
CA PRO A 147 15.85 13.31 -6.20
C PRO A 147 14.41 12.77 -6.13
N THR A 148 13.76 12.96 -4.99
CA THR A 148 12.48 12.30 -4.73
C THR A 148 11.45 13.30 -4.21
N ASN A 149 10.30 13.37 -4.89
CA ASN A 149 9.10 14.04 -4.40
C ASN A 149 7.98 13.02 -4.22
N ILE A 150 7.41 12.98 -3.01
CA ILE A 150 6.35 12.05 -2.61
C ILE A 150 5.08 12.76 -2.16
N ASP A 151 5.00 14.06 -2.40
CA ASP A 151 3.83 14.84 -2.02
C ASP A 151 2.60 14.24 -2.72
N GLN A 152 1.49 14.12 -1.99
CA GLN A 152 0.24 13.49 -2.48
C GLN A 152 0.38 12.01 -2.86
N GLY A 153 1.50 11.37 -2.53
CA GLY A 153 1.72 9.94 -2.75
C GLY A 153 0.90 9.07 -1.80
N ILE A 154 0.41 7.95 -2.32
CA ILE A 154 -0.24 6.87 -1.57
C ILE A 154 0.69 5.66 -1.58
N PHE A 155 0.86 4.99 -0.44
CA PHE A 155 1.79 3.88 -0.28
C PHE A 155 1.10 2.65 0.31
N TYR A 156 1.26 1.51 -0.37
CA TYR A 156 0.86 0.20 0.12
C TYR A 156 2.07 -0.74 0.16
N ILE A 157 2.63 -0.94 1.34
CA ILE A 157 3.80 -1.80 1.55
C ILE A 157 3.34 -3.03 2.34
N ASN A 158 3.39 -4.21 1.71
CA ASN A 158 2.76 -5.38 2.31
C ASN A 158 3.49 -6.71 2.04
N GLY A 159 3.17 -7.72 2.84
CA GLY A 159 3.65 -9.09 2.63
C GLY A 159 5.16 -9.28 2.84
N GLY A 160 5.80 -8.45 3.68
CA GLY A 160 7.24 -8.49 3.95
C GLY A 160 8.09 -7.61 3.03
N ALA A 161 7.45 -6.81 2.17
CA ALA A 161 8.12 -5.90 1.24
C ALA A 161 8.82 -4.72 1.92
N GLN A 162 9.89 -4.20 1.30
CA GLN A 162 10.60 -3.04 1.79
C GLN A 162 10.58 -1.92 0.75
N ALA A 163 10.41 -0.67 1.20
CA ALA A 163 10.52 0.51 0.36
C ALA A 163 11.33 1.59 1.07
N ALA A 164 12.26 2.22 0.36
CA ALA A 164 13.06 3.31 0.88
C ALA A 164 13.11 4.52 -0.05
N LEU A 165 12.84 5.70 0.50
CA LEU A 165 12.83 6.97 -0.22
C LEU A 165 13.74 7.99 0.49
N PRO A 166 15.05 7.72 0.60
CA PRO A 166 15.98 8.45 1.49
C PRO A 166 16.21 9.92 1.12
N ASN A 167 15.75 10.35 -0.06
CA ASN A 167 15.85 11.73 -0.53
C ASN A 167 14.53 12.51 -0.42
N ALA A 168 13.46 11.88 0.06
CA ALA A 168 12.20 12.56 0.34
C ALA A 168 12.34 13.40 1.61
N THR A 169 12.17 14.73 1.52
CA THR A 169 12.35 15.63 2.67
C THR A 169 11.04 16.20 3.21
N SER A 170 9.96 16.11 2.44
CA SER A 170 8.61 16.51 2.81
C SER A 170 7.60 15.44 2.41
N TYR A 171 6.48 15.43 3.12
CA TYR A 171 5.25 14.79 2.68
C TYR A 171 4.12 15.80 2.87
N THR A 172 3.67 16.38 1.76
CA THR A 172 2.63 17.41 1.73
C THR A 172 1.40 16.91 0.98
N LEU A 173 0.23 17.26 1.50
CA LEU A 173 -1.05 17.06 0.84
C LEU A 173 -1.66 18.44 0.57
N ASP A 174 -2.15 18.70 -0.64
CA ASP A 174 -2.83 19.97 -0.95
C ASP A 174 -4.30 19.88 -0.54
N GLU A 175 -5.07 19.12 -1.34
CA GLU A 175 -6.46 18.78 -1.10
C GLU A 175 -6.63 17.26 -1.30
N ALA A 176 -6.69 16.51 -0.19
CA ALA A 176 -7.08 15.11 -0.24
C ALA A 176 -8.60 15.02 -0.10
N GLU A 177 -9.27 14.28 -0.99
CA GLU A 177 -10.61 13.79 -0.66
C GLU A 177 -10.51 13.00 0.67
N SER A 178 -11.43 13.16 1.63
CA SER A 178 -11.32 12.46 2.92
C SER A 178 -11.75 11.00 2.83
N GLY A 179 -11.30 10.20 3.81
CA GLY A 179 -11.66 8.80 3.97
C GLY A 179 -10.66 7.82 3.37
N TYR A 180 -9.46 8.28 3.00
CA TYR A 180 -8.43 7.43 2.40
C TYR A 180 -7.42 6.95 3.43
N THR A 181 -6.98 5.71 3.25
CA THR A 181 -5.70 5.24 3.80
C THR A 181 -4.63 5.68 2.82
N LEU A 182 -3.79 6.63 3.24
CA LEU A 182 -2.74 7.19 2.39
C LEU A 182 -1.46 6.37 2.51
N ILE A 183 -1.17 5.84 3.70
CA ILE A 183 -0.06 4.93 3.91
C ILE A 183 -0.57 3.72 4.67
N SER A 184 -0.29 2.54 4.15
CA SER A 184 -0.50 1.26 4.82
C SER A 184 0.77 0.43 4.72
N VAL A 185 1.38 0.13 5.87
CA VAL A 185 2.51 -0.80 5.99
C VAL A 185 2.05 -2.00 6.81
N THR A 186 1.83 -3.14 6.16
CA THR A 186 1.13 -4.28 6.78
C THR A 186 1.86 -5.59 6.60
N GLY A 187 2.05 -6.31 7.71
CA GLY A 187 2.64 -7.64 7.75
C GLY A 187 4.10 -7.63 8.21
N VAL A 188 4.50 -8.74 8.82
CA VAL A 188 5.85 -8.92 9.37
C VAL A 188 6.90 -8.74 8.28
N GLY A 189 7.89 -7.88 8.56
CA GLY A 189 8.97 -7.56 7.64
C GLY A 189 8.64 -6.46 6.63
N SER A 190 7.38 -5.99 6.57
CA SER A 190 7.03 -4.85 5.75
C SER A 190 7.58 -3.56 6.35
N TYR A 191 8.29 -2.77 5.53
CA TYR A 191 8.99 -1.56 5.99
C TYR A 191 8.89 -0.44 4.96
N LEU A 192 8.48 0.75 5.40
CA LEU A 192 8.56 1.97 4.59
C LEU A 192 9.51 2.97 5.27
N ASP A 193 10.65 3.22 4.65
CA ASP A 193 11.63 4.22 5.08
C ASP A 193 11.26 5.61 4.54
N LEU A 194 10.76 6.46 5.43
CA LEU A 194 10.58 7.91 5.22
C LEU A 194 11.35 8.69 6.29
N SER A 195 12.44 8.12 6.83
CA SER A 195 13.25 8.71 7.90
C SER A 195 13.89 10.05 7.52
N SER A 196 14.00 10.37 6.23
CA SER A 196 14.49 11.65 5.73
C SER A 196 13.44 12.76 5.70
N VAL A 197 12.15 12.43 5.85
CA VAL A 197 11.05 13.41 5.85
C VAL A 197 11.11 14.23 7.13
N GLN A 198 11.23 15.55 7.00
CA GLN A 198 11.34 16.48 8.13
C GLN A 198 10.03 17.23 8.39
N THR A 199 9.33 17.59 7.31
CA THR A 199 8.06 18.31 7.36
C THR A 199 6.95 17.39 6.88
N PHE A 200 5.97 17.18 7.74
CA PHE A 200 4.75 16.47 7.39
C PHE A 200 3.59 17.45 7.41
N ASP A 201 3.06 17.74 6.23
CA ASP A 201 1.87 18.55 6.08
C ASP A 201 0.74 17.65 5.56
N ALA A 202 -0.18 17.32 6.45
CA ALA A 202 -1.28 16.44 6.17
C ALA A 202 -2.37 17.09 5.29
N GLY A 203 -2.18 18.35 4.87
CA GLY A 203 -3.10 19.05 3.98
C GLY A 203 -4.49 19.25 4.54
N LYS A 204 -5.35 19.82 3.71
CA LYS A 204 -6.77 19.99 3.98
C LYS A 204 -7.55 18.89 3.30
N SER A 205 -8.61 18.44 3.95
CA SER A 205 -9.57 17.55 3.32
C SER A 205 -10.92 18.19 3.07
N THR A 206 -11.53 17.88 1.91
CA THR A 206 -12.77 18.47 1.40
C THR A 206 -13.90 17.45 1.17
N GLY A 207 -13.69 16.15 1.48
CA GLY A 207 -14.59 15.04 1.15
C GLY A 207 -15.62 14.62 2.23
N VAL A 208 -16.15 13.38 2.08
CA VAL A 208 -17.28 12.82 2.86
C VAL A 208 -16.88 12.08 4.16
N GLY A 209 -15.63 11.61 4.28
CA GLY A 209 -15.13 10.94 5.49
C GLY A 209 -14.52 11.91 6.52
N PRO A 210 -14.34 11.53 7.80
CA PRO A 210 -13.82 12.46 8.81
C PRO A 210 -12.28 12.47 8.93
N TYR A 211 -11.53 11.62 8.23
CA TYR A 211 -10.08 11.54 8.40
C TYR A 211 -9.33 10.93 7.21
N GLN A 212 -8.02 11.10 7.24
CA GLN A 212 -7.03 10.40 6.42
C GLN A 212 -6.12 9.58 7.34
N SER A 213 -5.76 8.37 6.93
CA SER A 213 -5.05 7.42 7.80
C SER A 213 -3.68 6.99 7.30
N PHE A 214 -2.78 6.83 8.27
CA PHE A 214 -1.43 6.31 8.15
C PHE A 214 -1.33 5.12 9.09
N ILE A 215 -1.20 3.93 8.54
CA ILE A 215 -1.41 2.68 9.28
C ILE A 215 -0.15 1.84 9.20
N ALA A 216 0.35 1.43 10.36
CA ALA A 216 1.27 0.32 10.48
C ALA A 216 0.55 -0.82 11.21
N SER A 217 0.51 -2.01 10.59
CA SER A 217 -0.23 -3.14 11.15
C SER A 217 0.43 -4.50 10.97
N ASP A 218 0.05 -5.47 11.80
CA ASP A 218 0.48 -6.87 11.73
C ASP A 218 2.02 -7.03 11.67
N GLY A 219 2.74 -6.20 12.42
CA GLY A 219 4.21 -6.19 12.46
C GLY A 219 4.92 -5.35 11.38
N GLY A 220 4.16 -4.61 10.55
CA GLY A 220 4.70 -3.63 9.62
C GLY A 220 5.28 -2.40 10.31
N VAL A 221 6.25 -1.73 9.68
CA VAL A 221 6.94 -0.58 10.25
C VAL A 221 6.94 0.60 9.28
N LEU A 222 6.41 1.72 9.73
CA LEU A 222 6.47 3.01 9.04
C LEU A 222 7.47 3.91 9.76
N ASP A 223 8.57 4.24 9.10
CA ASP A 223 9.61 5.07 9.68
C ASP A 223 9.41 6.54 9.31
N PHE A 224 8.93 7.33 10.27
CA PHE A 224 8.87 8.79 10.22
C PHE A 224 9.84 9.42 11.23
N SER A 225 10.92 8.72 11.58
CA SER A 225 11.82 9.12 12.68
C SER A 225 12.43 10.51 12.48
N GLY A 226 12.57 10.99 11.24
CA GLY A 226 13.03 12.34 10.90
C GLY A 226 11.98 13.46 10.99
N VAL A 227 10.70 13.15 11.16
CA VAL A 227 9.63 14.16 11.17
C VAL A 227 9.76 15.01 12.42
N HIS A 228 9.92 16.32 12.25
CA HIS A 228 10.01 17.28 13.36
C HIS A 228 8.66 17.90 13.68
N THR A 229 7.83 18.07 12.65
CA THR A 229 6.59 18.81 12.72
C THR A 229 5.51 18.10 11.92
N ILE A 230 4.34 17.95 12.55
CA ILE A 230 3.09 17.59 11.87
C ILE A 230 2.18 18.81 11.84
N VAL A 231 1.76 19.17 10.63
CA VAL A 231 0.72 20.17 10.38
C VAL A 231 -0.52 19.47 9.88
N SER A 232 -1.62 19.58 10.61
CA SER A 232 -2.93 19.12 10.14
C SER A 232 -3.81 20.34 9.84
N HIS A 233 -4.59 20.33 8.76
CA HIS A 233 -5.43 21.48 8.41
C HIS A 233 -6.91 21.25 8.74
N GLY A 234 -7.62 22.35 9.04
CA GLY A 234 -9.01 22.32 9.48
C GLY A 234 -10.02 22.11 8.34
N GLY A 235 -11.26 21.79 8.70
CA GLY A 235 -12.35 21.52 7.74
C GLY A 235 -13.38 20.49 8.18
N GLY A 236 -13.28 19.99 9.42
CA GLY A 236 -14.09 18.88 9.94
C GLY A 236 -13.36 17.53 9.91
N ASN A 237 -12.22 17.47 9.22
CA ASN A 237 -11.43 16.27 9.04
C ASN A 237 -10.10 16.32 9.83
N TYR A 238 -9.52 15.16 10.13
CA TYR A 238 -8.29 15.04 10.94
C TYR A 238 -7.30 14.00 10.40
N SER A 239 -6.05 14.08 10.84
CA SER A 239 -5.00 13.10 10.52
C SER A 239 -5.01 11.99 11.56
N ARG A 240 -5.01 10.73 11.12
CA ARG A 240 -5.10 9.56 11.99
C ARG A 240 -3.91 8.62 11.77
N PHE A 241 -3.07 8.47 12.77
CA PHE A 241 -1.93 7.54 12.77
C PHE A 241 -2.31 6.33 13.62
N VAL A 242 -2.13 5.12 13.08
CA VAL A 242 -2.61 3.88 13.70
C VAL A 242 -1.50 2.86 13.78
N GLU A 243 -1.15 2.47 15.00
CA GLU A 243 -0.36 1.28 15.30
C GLU A 243 -1.32 0.20 15.80
N GLN A 244 -1.38 -0.94 15.11
CA GLN A 244 -2.25 -2.06 15.48
C GLN A 244 -1.56 -3.42 15.24
N ASN A 245 -1.92 -4.43 16.02
CA ASN A 245 -1.39 -5.80 15.95
C ASN A 245 0.15 -5.85 15.87
N GLY A 246 0.83 -5.01 16.65
CA GLY A 246 2.30 -4.95 16.69
C GLY A 246 2.95 -4.17 15.54
N GLY A 247 2.16 -3.51 14.69
CA GLY A 247 2.67 -2.48 13.78
C GLY A 247 3.30 -1.30 14.53
N GLN A 248 4.18 -0.55 13.85
CA GLN A 248 4.94 0.55 14.47
C GLN A 248 5.03 1.75 13.56
N ILE A 249 4.85 2.94 14.12
CA ILE A 249 5.14 4.21 13.44
C ILE A 249 6.16 4.98 14.29
N ASP A 250 7.36 5.19 13.75
CA ASP A 250 8.43 5.89 14.46
C ASP A 250 8.29 7.41 14.30
N PHE A 251 8.17 8.14 15.41
CA PHE A 251 8.15 9.60 15.49
C PHE A 251 9.22 10.13 16.46
N SER A 252 10.39 9.50 16.49
CA SER A 252 11.45 9.80 17.46
C SER A 252 11.85 11.28 17.51
N LEU A 253 11.89 11.99 16.38
CA LEU A 253 12.22 13.42 16.35
C LEU A 253 11.02 14.37 16.32
N LEU A 254 9.78 13.87 16.46
CA LEU A 254 8.59 14.71 16.44
C LEU A 254 8.60 15.67 17.62
N GLY A 255 8.81 16.96 17.33
CA GLY A 255 8.91 18.03 18.32
C GLY A 255 7.60 18.77 18.54
N GLN A 256 6.80 18.93 17.47
CA GLN A 256 5.58 19.74 17.48
C GLN A 256 4.46 19.14 16.63
N VAL A 257 3.24 19.23 17.14
CA VAL A 257 2.00 18.98 16.39
C VAL A 257 1.14 20.23 16.46
N TYR A 258 0.65 20.74 15.33
CA TYR A 258 -0.26 21.88 15.31
C TYR A 258 -1.26 21.88 14.17
N GLY A 259 -2.19 22.83 14.24
CA GLY A 259 -3.27 23.02 13.28
C GLY A 259 -4.57 22.41 13.80
N SER A 260 -5.16 21.50 13.03
CA SER A 260 -6.38 20.77 13.37
C SER A 260 -6.08 19.44 14.08
N LYS A 261 -7.14 18.69 14.39
CA LYS A 261 -7.02 17.43 15.12
C LYS A 261 -6.02 16.48 14.45
N THR A 262 -5.14 15.92 15.27
CA THR A 262 -4.23 14.83 14.92
C THR A 262 -4.43 13.74 15.96
N LEU A 263 -4.83 12.56 15.53
CA LEU A 263 -5.11 11.42 16.39
C LEU A 263 -4.02 10.35 16.21
N PHE A 264 -3.34 9.98 17.29
CA PHE A 264 -2.55 8.76 17.35
C PHE A 264 -3.33 7.69 18.08
N GLU A 265 -3.55 6.56 17.43
CA GLU A 265 -4.11 5.36 18.03
C GLU A 265 -3.03 4.29 18.11
N THR A 266 -2.79 3.77 19.30
CA THR A 266 -1.74 2.76 19.49
C THR A 266 -2.20 1.63 20.39
N ASP A 267 -1.95 0.41 19.94
CA ASP A 267 -2.18 -0.82 20.70
C ASP A 267 -0.90 -1.35 21.37
N ARG A 268 0.09 -0.49 21.58
CA ARG A 268 1.40 -0.84 22.14
C ARG A 268 1.95 0.27 23.05
N THR A 269 3.02 -0.07 23.75
CA THR A 269 3.82 0.94 24.45
C THR A 269 4.61 1.76 23.43
N THR A 270 4.46 3.09 23.49
CA THR A 270 5.03 4.03 22.54
C THR A 270 5.61 5.24 23.28
N THR A 271 6.70 5.81 22.75
CA THR A 271 7.35 6.99 23.34
C THR A 271 7.47 8.08 22.28
N PHE A 272 7.15 9.30 22.65
CA PHE A 272 7.38 10.51 21.85
C PHE A 272 8.48 11.33 22.53
N PRO A 273 9.77 10.97 22.34
CA PRO A 273 10.85 11.45 23.19
C PRO A 273 11.14 12.94 22.99
N SER A 274 10.84 13.48 21.81
CA SER A 274 11.16 14.86 21.42
C SER A 274 9.96 15.80 21.49
N LEU A 275 8.74 15.29 21.71
CA LEU A 275 7.53 16.08 21.61
C LEU A 275 7.42 17.06 22.77
N THR A 276 7.45 18.36 22.47
CA THR A 276 7.39 19.45 23.46
C THR A 276 6.02 20.13 23.50
N GLN A 277 5.30 20.12 22.37
CA GLN A 277 4.02 20.79 22.20
C GLN A 277 3.09 20.01 21.28
N GLY A 278 1.87 19.74 21.73
CA GLY A 278 0.77 19.25 20.90
C GLY A 278 -0.40 20.21 20.92
N ILE A 279 -0.81 20.73 19.76
CA ILE A 279 -2.05 21.50 19.57
C ILE A 279 -3.01 20.63 18.77
N ALA A 280 -4.24 20.46 19.27
CA ALA A 280 -5.24 19.54 18.76
C ALA A 280 -4.74 18.07 18.64
N LEU A 281 -3.78 17.71 19.50
CA LEU A 281 -3.23 16.37 19.57
C LEU A 281 -4.11 15.48 20.45
N GLU A 282 -4.67 14.43 19.88
CA GLU A 282 -5.34 13.36 20.59
C GLU A 282 -4.51 12.08 20.55
N ILE A 283 -4.45 11.38 21.68
CA ILE A 283 -3.81 10.08 21.81
C ILE A 283 -4.85 9.11 22.36
N GLU A 284 -5.05 7.99 21.69
CA GLU A 284 -5.90 6.89 22.14
C GLU A 284 -5.08 5.62 22.28
N LEU A 285 -5.12 5.04 23.48
CA LEU A 285 -4.48 3.77 23.78
C LEU A 285 -5.51 2.66 23.64
N THR A 286 -5.29 1.67 22.78
CA THR A 286 -6.30 0.65 22.42
C THR A 286 -5.94 -0.77 22.83
N GLY A 287 -4.71 -1.03 23.28
CA GLY A 287 -4.23 -2.41 23.53
C GLY A 287 -4.34 -2.89 24.99
N GLY A 288 -4.96 -2.10 25.87
CA GLY A 288 -5.42 -2.53 27.20
C GLY A 288 -4.37 -2.45 28.32
N ALA A 289 -4.70 -3.04 29.47
CA ALA A 289 -3.99 -2.82 30.72
C ALA A 289 -2.47 -3.11 30.65
N GLY A 290 -1.66 -2.19 31.19
CA GLY A 290 -0.20 -2.28 31.25
C GLY A 290 0.54 -1.51 30.15
N GLN A 291 -0.18 -0.94 29.18
CA GLN A 291 0.43 -0.09 28.15
C GLN A 291 0.84 1.26 28.71
N VAL A 292 1.93 1.78 28.17
CA VAL A 292 2.47 3.09 28.56
C VAL A 292 2.67 3.93 27.32
N VAL A 293 2.21 5.17 27.35
CA VAL A 293 2.67 6.20 26.41
C VAL A 293 3.50 7.23 27.17
N ASP A 294 4.75 7.38 26.74
CA ASP A 294 5.74 8.25 27.37
C ASP A 294 5.95 9.54 26.57
N PHE A 295 5.84 10.67 27.25
CA PHE A 295 6.03 12.03 26.76
C PHE A 295 7.05 12.77 27.65
N PRO A 296 8.33 12.40 27.63
CA PRO A 296 9.33 12.91 28.56
C PRO A 296 9.57 14.42 28.44
N GLN A 297 9.25 15.03 27.30
CA GLN A 297 9.49 16.45 27.01
C GLN A 297 8.21 17.30 26.84
N LEU A 298 7.02 16.70 26.91
CA LEU A 298 5.77 17.40 26.58
C LEU A 298 5.44 18.43 27.67
N GLY A 299 5.54 19.71 27.32
CA GLY A 299 5.22 20.82 28.22
C GLY A 299 3.79 21.34 28.07
N THR A 300 3.25 21.28 26.85
CA THR A 300 1.94 21.87 26.48
C THR A 300 1.11 20.91 25.65
N LEU A 301 -0.14 20.70 26.06
CA LEU A 301 -1.19 20.05 25.27
C LEU A 301 -2.41 20.98 25.18
N ALA A 302 -2.65 21.57 24.00
CA ALA A 302 -3.75 22.51 23.81
C ALA A 302 -4.81 21.98 22.86
N SER A 303 -6.08 22.12 23.22
CA SER A 303 -7.25 21.60 22.49
C SER A 303 -7.13 20.10 22.11
N GLY A 304 -6.39 19.35 22.93
CA GLY A 304 -6.07 17.94 22.74
C GLY A 304 -6.45 17.11 23.96
N GLY A 305 -6.12 15.83 23.94
CA GLY A 305 -6.46 14.95 25.06
C GLY A 305 -5.88 13.54 24.97
N PHE A 306 -6.13 12.79 26.04
CA PHE A 306 -5.78 11.37 26.15
C PHE A 306 -7.05 10.57 26.36
N THR A 307 -7.24 9.51 25.58
CA THR A 307 -8.30 8.51 25.75
C THR A 307 -7.69 7.22 26.28
N ILE A 308 -8.14 6.79 27.46
CA ILE A 308 -7.62 5.65 28.23
C ILE A 308 -8.81 4.74 28.56
N HIS A 309 -8.73 3.44 28.26
CA HIS A 309 -9.86 2.50 28.39
C HIS A 309 -9.81 1.65 29.69
N GLY A 310 -8.72 1.71 30.45
CA GLY A 310 -8.57 1.15 31.79
C GLY A 310 -7.29 0.33 31.96
N GLY A 311 -6.36 0.82 32.77
CA GLY A 311 -5.11 0.13 33.12
C GLY A 311 -3.90 0.53 32.27
N GLU A 312 -4.08 1.41 31.29
CA GLU A 312 -3.00 2.09 30.57
C GLU A 312 -2.48 3.28 31.38
N THR A 313 -1.26 3.72 31.06
CA THR A 313 -0.56 4.82 31.73
C THR A 313 -0.10 5.86 30.71
N VAL A 314 -0.37 7.13 31.00
CA VAL A 314 0.23 8.26 30.29
C VAL A 314 1.27 8.89 31.20
N ASN A 315 2.51 8.99 30.74
CA ASN A 315 3.61 9.57 31.49
C ASN A 315 4.11 10.86 30.82
N ALA A 316 3.69 12.00 31.35
CA ALA A 316 4.04 13.33 30.84
C ALA A 316 4.55 14.24 31.97
N PRO A 317 5.77 13.99 32.51
CA PRO A 317 6.24 14.61 33.77
C PRO A 317 6.47 16.11 33.66
N LEU A 318 6.61 16.66 32.45
CA LEU A 318 6.81 18.09 32.20
C LEU A 318 5.53 18.82 31.78
N LEU A 319 4.39 18.11 31.70
CA LEU A 319 3.14 18.70 31.23
C LEU A 319 2.60 19.69 32.26
N THR A 320 2.60 20.97 31.90
CA THR A 320 2.18 22.07 32.78
C THR A 320 0.94 22.81 32.29
N MET A 321 0.65 22.71 30.99
CA MET A 321 -0.53 23.31 30.38
C MET A 321 -1.35 22.25 29.65
N MET A 322 -2.59 22.06 30.09
CA MET A 322 -3.61 21.30 29.39
C MET A 322 -4.90 22.12 29.33
N ASN A 323 -5.34 22.51 28.13
CA ASN A 323 -6.64 23.14 27.92
C ASN A 323 -7.42 22.35 26.86
N GLY A 324 -8.65 21.95 27.18
CA GLY A 324 -9.59 21.33 26.23
C GLY A 324 -10.23 22.35 25.30
#